data_AF-A0A0M1JIN0-F1
#
_entry.id   AF-A0A0M1JIN0-F1
#
_cell.length_a   1.000
_cell.length_b   1.000
_cell.length_c   1.000
_cell.angle_alpha   90.00
_cell.angle_beta   90.00
_cell.angle_gamma   90.00
#
_symmetry.space_group_name_H-M   'P 1'
#
loop_
_entity.id
_entity.type
_entity.pdbx_description
1 polymer ?
#
loop_
_entity_poly.entity_id
_entity_poly.type
_entity_poly.pdbx_seq_one_letter_code
_entity_poly.pdbx_strand_id
1 'polypeptide(L)' 'MFFKAHINTNGILTAKVPTQYYDTQVTISIHKHASENSSQWEQISKILNNVNALAIKPMTHQEIMSATHSFRESQ' A
#
# COMPACT_ATOMS: atom_id res chain seq x y z
N MET A 1 -4.00 -15.72 19.38
CA MET A 1 -2.55 -15.99 19.31
C MET A 1 -2.20 -16.25 17.85
N PHE A 2 -1.14 -15.64 17.32
CA PHE A 2 -0.77 -15.76 15.90
C PHE A 2 0.53 -16.55 15.76
N PHE A 3 0.53 -17.51 14.84
CA PHE A 3 1.73 -18.28 14.49
C PHE A 3 2.23 -17.84 13.14
N LYS A 4 3.56 -17.78 12.99
CA LYS A 4 4.17 -17.65 11.67
C LYS A 4 3.91 -18.94 10.91
N ALA A 5 3.25 -18.80 9.77
CA ALA A 5 2.97 -19.89 8.85
C ALA A 5 3.42 -19.48 7.45
N HIS A 6 3.90 -20.45 6.67
CA HIS A 6 4.33 -20.26 5.30
C HIS A 6 3.42 -21.05 4.37
N ILE A 7 2.89 -20.40 3.33
CA ILE A 7 2.17 -21.06 2.24
C ILE A 7 3.14 -21.13 1.07
N ASN A 8 3.44 -22.34 0.60
CA ASN A 8 4.30 -22.53 -0.56
C ASN A 8 3.54 -22.32 -1.88
N THR A 9 4.26 -22.37 -3.00
CA THR A 9 3.68 -22.21 -4.36
C THR A 9 2.64 -23.27 -4.73
N ASN A 10 2.62 -24.40 -4.02
CA ASN A 10 1.67 -25.49 -4.22
C ASN A 10 0.42 -25.34 -3.34
N GLY A 11 0.30 -24.24 -2.59
CA GLY A 11 -0.83 -23.98 -1.70
C GLY A 11 -0.79 -24.72 -0.36
N ILE A 12 0.35 -25.34 -0.01
CA ILE A 12 0.50 -26.07 1.26
C ILE A 12 0.89 -25.09 2.37
N LEU A 13 0.07 -25.04 3.44
CA LEU A 13 0.33 -24.28 4.65
C LEU A 13 1.19 -25.08 5.63
N THR A 14 2.36 -24.57 5.97
CA THR A 14 3.25 -25.16 6.98
C THR A 14 3.41 -24.19 8.16
N ALA A 15 3.09 -24.67 9.37
CA ALA A 15 3.24 -23.90 10.61
C ALA A 15 3.77 -24.81 11.74
N LYS A 16 4.64 -24.26 12.60
CA LYS A 16 5.10 -24.98 13.79
C LYS A 16 4.09 -24.77 14.92
N VAL A 17 3.36 -25.82 15.27
CA VAL A 17 2.40 -25.79 16.38
C VAL A 17 3.14 -26.06 17.70
N PRO A 18 3.01 -25.18 18.71
CA PRO A 18 3.55 -25.45 20.04
C PRO A 18 2.94 -26.71 20.64
N THR A 19 3.76 -27.46 21.38
CA THR A 19 3.39 -28.74 22.01
C THR A 19 2.20 -28.63 22.95
N GLN A 20 1.96 -27.46 23.54
CA GLN A 20 0.83 -27.19 24.44
C GLN A 20 -0.56 -27.26 23.77
N TYR A 21 -0.62 -27.36 22.44
CA TYR A 21 -1.86 -27.47 21.67
C TYR A 21 -2.00 -28.81 20.93
N TYR A 22 -1.17 -29.81 21.26
CA TYR A 22 -1.33 -31.16 20.71
C TYR A 22 -2.66 -31.77 21.17
N ASP A 23 -3.25 -32.63 20.34
CA ASP A 23 -4.58 -33.24 20.55
C ASP A 23 -5.75 -32.27 20.80
N THR A 24 -5.55 -30.98 20.49
CA THR A 24 -6.56 -29.94 20.66
C THR A 24 -7.13 -29.52 19.30
N GLN A 25 -8.45 -29.35 19.21
CA GLN A 25 -9.09 -28.85 18.00
C GLN A 25 -8.76 -27.36 17.81
N VAL A 26 -8.22 -27.00 16.65
CA VAL A 26 -7.85 -25.61 16.31
C VAL A 26 -8.52 -25.16 15.02
N THR A 27 -8.89 -23.88 14.97
CA THR A 27 -9.42 -23.23 13.76
C THR A 27 -8.31 -22.42 13.09
N ILE A 28 -8.12 -22.64 11.79
CA ILE A 28 -7.13 -21.91 10.98
C ILE A 28 -7.88 -20.86 10.15
N SER A 29 -7.54 -19.58 10.34
CA SER A 29 -8.08 -18.48 9.54
C SER A 29 -6.96 -17.85 8.70
N ILE A 30 -7.13 -17.86 7.39
CA ILE A 30 -6.18 -17.27 6.44
C ILE A 30 -6.70 -15.88 6.06
N HIS A 31 -5.89 -14.86 6.33
CA HIS A 31 -6.18 -13.49 5.93
C HIS A 31 -5.23 -13.09 4.81
N LYS A 32 -5.78 -12.49 3.74
CA LYS A 32 -4.97 -11.88 2.69
C LYS A 32 -4.24 -10.69 3.29
N HIS A 33 -2.94 -10.81 3.51
CA HIS A 33 -2.10 -9.65 3.77
C HIS A 33 -2.02 -8.88 2.46
N ALA A 34 -2.61 -7.69 2.38
CA ALA A 34 -2.29 -6.78 1.30
C ALA A 34 -0.79 -6.46 1.45
N SER A 35 0.03 -6.93 0.52
CA SER A 35 1.43 -6.53 0.49
C SER A 35 1.47 -5.04 0.15
N GLU A 36 2.12 -4.24 0.98
CA GLU A 36 2.38 -2.81 0.72
C GLU A 36 3.23 -2.58 -0.54
N ASN A 37 3.72 -3.63 -1.19
CA ASN A 37 4.44 -3.57 -2.45
C ASN A 37 3.51 -3.74 -3.65
N SER A 38 2.61 -2.77 -3.86
CA SER A 38 1.99 -2.65 -5.18
C SER A 38 3.05 -2.10 -6.14
N SER A 39 3.34 -2.81 -7.23
CA SER A 39 4.17 -2.31 -8.33
C SER A 39 3.65 -0.96 -8.86
N GLN A 40 2.37 -0.67 -8.61
CA GLN A 40 1.70 0.60 -8.87
C GLN A 40 2.31 1.74 -8.04
N TRP A 41 2.68 1.54 -6.77
CA TRP A 41 3.31 2.57 -5.94
C TRP A 41 4.72 2.89 -6.41
N GLU A 42 5.49 1.89 -6.85
CA GLU A 42 6.79 2.11 -7.48
C GLU A 42 6.65 2.90 -8.79
N GLN A 43 5.63 2.62 -9.59
CA GLN A 43 5.35 3.39 -10.81
C GLN A 43 4.95 4.84 -10.51
N ILE A 44 4.09 5.05 -9.51
CA ILE A 44 3.64 6.38 -9.07
C ILE A 44 4.82 7.19 -8.53
N SER A 45 5.65 6.60 -7.67
CA SER A 45 6.82 7.29 -7.10
C SER A 45 7.85 7.69 -8.16
N LYS A 46 8.06 6.86 -9.19
CA LYS A 46 8.92 7.22 -10.33
C LYS A 46 8.40 8.43 -11.11
N ILE A 47 7.09 8.50 -11.33
CA ILE A 47 6.45 9.65 -11.99
C ILE A 47 6.59 10.90 -11.13
N LEU A 48 6.32 10.82 -9.83
CA LEU A 48 6.46 11.95 -8.90
C LEU A 48 7.89 12.48 -8.84
N ASN A 49 8.89 11.60 -8.85
CA ASN A 49 10.30 11.99 -8.89
C ASN A 49 10.67 12.74 -10.18
N ASN A 50 10.15 12.30 -11.33
CA ASN A 50 10.36 12.99 -12.61
C ASN A 50 9.70 14.37 -12.61
N VAL A 51 8.50 14.52 -12.03
CA VAL A 51 7.81 15.81 -11.93
C VAL A 51 8.55 16.77 -11.00
N ASN A 52 9.07 16.28 -9.86
CA ASN A 52 9.88 17.09 -8.96
C ASN A 52 11.16 17.62 -9.63
N ALA A 53 11.76 16.84 -10.54
CA ALA A 53 12.93 17.29 -11.30
C ALA A 53 12.63 18.45 -12.29
N LEU A 54 11.36 18.65 -12.67
CA LEU A 54 10.94 19.70 -13.59
C LEU A 54 10.72 21.07 -12.94
N ALA A 55 11.02 21.23 -11.63
CA ALA A 55 10.83 22.46 -10.86
C ALA A 55 9.41 23.06 -10.95
N ILE A 56 8.41 22.23 -11.26
CA ILE A 56 7.00 22.63 -11.27
C ILE A 56 6.57 22.81 -9.82
N LYS A 57 6.16 24.02 -9.45
CA LYS A 57 5.67 24.30 -8.09
C LYS A 57 4.44 23.43 -7.80
N PRO A 58 4.45 22.59 -6.74
CA PRO A 58 3.25 21.89 -6.31
C PRO A 58 2.19 22.92 -5.88
N MET A 59 0.96 22.74 -6.36
CA MET A 59 -0.16 23.60 -5.99
C MET A 59 -1.33 22.73 -5.53
N THR A 60 -1.98 23.16 -4.47
CA THR A 60 -3.24 22.59 -4.00
C THR A 60 -4.38 23.02 -4.94
N HIS A 61 -5.48 22.27 -4.89
CA HIS A 61 -6.69 22.63 -5.64
C HIS A 61 -7.17 24.05 -5.33
N GLN A 62 -7.13 24.46 -4.06
CA GLN A 62 -7.52 25.80 -3.64
C GLN A 62 -6.62 26.88 -4.26
N GLU A 63 -5.30 26.69 -4.24
CA GLU A 63 -4.35 27.63 -4.87
C GLU A 63 -4.59 27.77 -6.38
N ILE A 64 -4.90 26.67 -7.07
CA ILE A 64 -5.22 26.68 -8.50
C ILE A 64 -6.52 27.46 -8.75
N MET A 65 -7.56 27.24 -7.94
CA MET A 65 -8.83 27.94 -8.06
C MET A 65 -8.67 29.43 -7.78
N SER A 66 -7.94 29.81 -6.74
CA SER A 66 -7.65 31.21 -6.41
C SER A 66 -6.87 31.90 -7.54
N ALA A 67 -5.81 31.26 -8.07
CA ALA A 67 -5.04 31.83 -9.18
C ALA A 67 -5.89 32.00 -10.45
N THR A 68 -6.78 31.03 -10.73
CA THR A 68 -7.68 31.09 -11.88
C THR A 68 -8.71 32.20 -11.73
N HIS A 69 -9.24 32.41 -10.52
CA HIS A 69 -10.18 33.49 -10.23
C HIS A 69 -9.52 34.86 -10.37
N SER A 70 -8.36 35.05 -9.73
CA SER A 70 -7.58 36.28 -9.83
C SER A 70 -7.20 36.62 -11.28
N PHE A 71 -6.84 35.62 -12.10
CA PHE A 71 -6.56 35.84 -13.52
C PHE A 71 -7.80 36.32 -14.29
N ARG A 72 -8.97 35.72 -14.04
CA ARG A 72 -10.24 36.12 -14.68
C ARG A 72 -10.71 37.51 -14.28
N GLU A 73 -10.49 37.92 -13.04
CA GLU A 73 -10.85 39.25 -12.54
C GLU A 73 -9.88 40.35 -12.94
N SER A 74 -8.70 39.99 -13.44
CA SER A 74 -7.67 40.94 -13.90
C SER A 74 -7.80 41.34 -15.38
N GLN A 75 -8.80 40.83 -16.10
CA GLN A 75 -9.20 41.24 -17.45
C GLN A 75 -10.47 42.09 -17.42
#